data_AF-M4U3C6-F1
#
_entry.id   AF-M4U3C6-F1
#
_cell.length_a   1.000
_cell.length_b   1.000
_cell.length_c   1.000
_cell.angle_alpha   90.00
_cell.angle_beta   90.00
_cell.angle_gamma   90.00
#
_symmetry.space_group_name_H-M   'P 1'
#
loop_
_entity.id
_entity.type
_entity.pdbx_description
1 polymer ?
#
loop_
_entity_poly.entity_id
_entity_poly.type
_entity_poly.pdbx_seq_one_letter_code
_entity_poly.pdbx_strand_id
1 'polypeptide(L)'
;MNLTIKAQQGSISIVFIFLLPAMLAMLALSILTAMYLLSVTRASQASDVSSIACAYSQRANVSLTQGFAQYYKPNFISHVNAQSTFLSGQKQCKIQIGYAFTPLLKDLLPASSQNKVHASVQIQSTSTLTVHSEIKPMDLSLVLDISGSMSGRIGLLKRIINQAIQNIEQQNTKNNTQIRFSIVPFSSGVSISNAPWLAKSKGKALCVDAMSYPGNVLNTAQTVADIDTHPSKLNIRAKEPLSLINDCNVYSLLLPLTNNLSKVRKHVDSLSILGSTASYQGFIWGVRTLLPNWQKAWNLQPETSSLLSQRLILFTDGEDDSRDQFDKLVRSGMCQRIQDDFNIDISFIGFGLSPRRLDQFKKCIGSNGKGVVYDAKNGSDLEKFFAEALLLDTSAHLSLKNNR
;
A
#
# COMPACT_ATOMS: atom_id res chain seq x y z
N MET A 1 3.29 -98.94 0.57
CA MET A 1 4.32 -97.91 0.86
C MET A 1 3.60 -96.78 1.61
N ASN A 2 3.46 -96.90 2.92
CA ASN A 2 2.75 -95.90 3.74
C ASN A 2 3.78 -94.95 4.34
N LEU A 3 3.88 -93.74 3.78
CA LEU A 3 4.66 -92.63 4.30
C LEU A 3 3.95 -92.06 5.53
N THR A 4 4.49 -92.34 6.71
CA THR A 4 4.10 -91.69 7.96
C THR A 4 4.71 -90.28 8.01
N ILE A 5 3.87 -89.27 7.77
CA ILE A 5 4.23 -87.86 8.01
C ILE A 5 4.17 -87.63 9.52
N LYS A 6 5.35 -87.58 10.18
CA LYS A 6 5.46 -87.12 11.57
C LYS A 6 5.09 -85.63 11.63
N ALA A 7 4.14 -85.29 12.50
CA ALA A 7 3.78 -83.90 12.78
C ALA A 7 4.99 -83.13 13.36
N GLN A 8 5.61 -82.27 12.55
CA GLN A 8 6.61 -81.30 13.00
C GLN A 8 5.91 -80.07 13.59
N GLN A 9 5.40 -80.17 14.83
CA GLN A 9 4.81 -79.02 15.53
C GLN A 9 5.81 -78.28 16.45
N GLY A 10 7.00 -78.83 16.70
CA GLY A 10 7.99 -78.25 17.63
C GLY A 10 9.05 -77.34 17.00
N SER A 11 9.35 -77.49 15.71
CA SER A 11 10.44 -76.73 15.06
C SER A 11 10.09 -75.26 14.82
N ILE A 12 8.82 -74.96 14.50
CA ILE A 12 8.35 -73.59 14.22
C ILE A 12 8.32 -72.74 15.51
N SER A 13 7.97 -73.33 16.66
CA SER A 13 7.92 -72.63 17.94
C SER A 13 9.30 -72.18 18.43
N ILE A 14 10.35 -72.98 18.17
CA ILE A 14 11.73 -72.63 18.56
C ILE A 14 12.21 -71.42 17.73
N VAL A 15 11.98 -71.44 16.41
CA VAL A 15 12.34 -70.33 15.52
C VAL A 15 11.61 -69.04 15.90
N PHE A 16 10.33 -69.13 16.29
CA PHE A 16 9.55 -67.98 16.76
C PHE A 16 10.13 -67.36 18.05
N ILE A 17 10.53 -68.19 19.02
CA ILE A 17 11.14 -67.72 20.27
C ILE A 17 12.46 -66.98 20.01
N PHE A 18 13.27 -67.46 19.06
CA PHE A 18 14.50 -66.78 18.66
C PHE A 18 14.28 -65.47 17.89
N LEU A 19 13.19 -65.36 17.11
CA LEU A 19 12.85 -64.16 16.33
C LEU A 19 12.08 -63.10 17.12
N LEU A 20 11.36 -63.47 18.18
CA LEU A 20 10.52 -62.58 18.97
C LEU A 20 11.28 -61.36 19.54
N PRO A 21 12.51 -61.50 20.12
CA PRO A 21 13.29 -60.36 20.56
C PRO A 21 13.63 -59.38 19.42
N ALA A 22 13.93 -59.89 18.22
CA ALA A 22 14.24 -59.07 17.06
C ALA A 22 13.01 -58.29 16.56
N MET A 23 11.83 -58.92 16.54
CA MET A 23 10.58 -58.23 16.22
C MET A 23 10.24 -57.14 17.24
N LEU A 24 10.40 -57.43 18.54
CA LEU A 24 10.13 -56.44 19.61
C LEU A 24 11.10 -55.25 19.55
N ALA A 25 12.38 -55.49 19.24
CA ALA A 25 13.36 -54.43 19.03
C ALA A 25 13.01 -53.54 17.83
N MET A 26 12.55 -54.13 16.71
CA MET A 26 12.09 -53.36 15.55
C MET A 26 10.85 -52.51 15.86
N LEU A 27 9.89 -53.06 16.61
CA LEU A 27 8.72 -52.30 17.07
C LEU A 27 9.13 -51.13 17.97
N ALA A 28 10.02 -51.37 18.95
CA ALA A 28 10.53 -50.32 19.83
C ALA A 28 11.25 -49.21 19.05
N LEU A 29 12.06 -49.58 18.05
CA LEU A 29 12.75 -48.63 17.19
C LEU A 29 11.76 -47.84 16.32
N SER A 30 10.73 -48.49 15.77
CA SER A 30 9.70 -47.82 14.96
C SER A 30 8.88 -46.79 15.76
N ILE A 31 8.57 -47.09 17.01
CA ILE A 31 7.88 -46.18 17.91
C ILE A 31 8.82 -45.01 18.27
N LEU A 32 10.09 -45.29 18.56
CA LEU A 32 11.09 -44.27 18.83
C LEU A 32 11.26 -43.31 17.66
N THR A 33 11.36 -43.81 16.42
CA THR A 33 11.46 -42.96 15.23
C THR A 33 10.19 -42.16 15.01
N ALA A 34 9.00 -42.74 15.22
CA ALA A 34 7.73 -42.01 15.13
C ALA A 34 7.66 -40.88 16.18
N MET A 35 8.04 -41.14 17.43
CA MET A 35 8.11 -40.13 18.50
C MET A 35 9.10 -39.01 18.15
N TYR A 36 10.29 -39.39 17.64
CA TYR A 36 11.31 -38.44 17.22
C TYR A 36 10.81 -37.54 16.08
N LEU A 37 10.26 -38.12 15.01
CA LEU A 37 9.71 -37.37 13.89
C LEU A 37 8.59 -36.43 14.33
N LEU A 38 7.67 -36.89 15.18
CA LEU A 38 6.61 -36.04 15.70
C LEU A 38 7.17 -34.87 16.51
N SER A 39 8.21 -35.10 17.33
CA SER A 39 8.86 -34.04 18.10
C SER A 39 9.53 -32.99 17.19
N VAL A 40 10.18 -33.41 16.09
CA VAL A 40 10.76 -32.52 15.07
C VAL A 40 9.67 -31.68 14.41
N THR A 41 8.59 -32.31 13.95
CA THR A 41 7.50 -31.59 13.26
C THR A 41 6.83 -30.57 14.18
N ARG A 42 6.55 -30.95 15.44
CA ARG A 42 5.92 -30.04 16.41
C ARG A 42 6.83 -28.90 16.85
N ALA A 43 8.11 -29.18 17.08
CA ALA A 43 9.09 -28.14 17.39
C ALA A 43 9.25 -27.16 16.22
N SER A 44 9.21 -27.63 14.97
CA SER A 44 9.21 -26.77 13.78
C SER A 44 7.98 -25.87 13.75
N GLN A 45 6.78 -26.41 13.95
CA GLN A 45 5.54 -25.62 13.97
C GLN A 45 5.56 -24.52 15.03
N ALA A 46 5.99 -24.86 16.26
CA ALA A 46 6.15 -23.89 17.33
C ALA A 46 7.17 -22.81 16.98
N SER A 47 8.26 -23.20 16.32
CA SER A 47 9.35 -22.30 15.93
C SER A 47 8.91 -21.33 14.85
N ASP A 48 8.17 -21.81 13.85
CA ASP A 48 7.63 -21.01 12.75
C ASP A 48 6.68 -19.92 13.26
N VAL A 49 5.70 -20.30 14.09
CA VAL A 49 4.74 -19.34 14.67
C VAL A 49 5.45 -18.33 15.57
N SER A 50 6.39 -18.77 16.40
CA SER A 50 7.18 -17.90 17.26
C SER A 50 8.04 -16.92 16.46
N SER A 51 8.62 -17.38 15.35
CA SER A 51 9.47 -16.55 14.47
C SER A 51 8.66 -15.45 13.77
N ILE A 52 7.43 -15.75 13.36
CA ILE A 52 6.49 -14.77 12.77
C ILE A 52 6.07 -13.75 13.83
N ALA A 53 5.66 -14.21 15.02
CA ALA A 53 5.23 -13.34 16.11
C ALA A 53 6.36 -12.39 16.57
N CYS A 54 7.59 -12.90 16.67
CA CYS A 54 8.76 -12.10 17.00
C CYS A 54 9.07 -11.05 15.90
N ALA A 55 9.03 -11.46 14.62
CA ALA A 55 9.31 -10.57 13.51
C ALA A 55 8.29 -9.42 13.41
N TYR A 56 6.99 -9.70 13.55
CA TYR A 56 5.95 -8.67 13.52
C TYR A 56 5.97 -7.74 14.73
N SER A 57 6.18 -8.29 15.93
CA SER A 57 6.23 -7.46 17.14
C SER A 57 7.54 -6.69 17.30
N GLN A 58 8.53 -6.93 16.42
CA GLN A 58 9.88 -6.36 16.45
C GLN A 58 10.56 -6.47 17.82
N ARG A 59 10.21 -7.52 18.57
CA ARG A 59 10.75 -7.79 19.90
C ARG A 59 10.70 -9.27 20.20
N ALA A 60 11.72 -9.76 20.89
CA ALA A 60 11.72 -11.12 21.41
C ALA A 60 10.90 -11.17 22.70
N ASN A 61 10.00 -12.15 22.81
CA ASN A 61 9.25 -12.43 24.01
C ASN A 61 9.33 -13.92 24.33
N VAL A 62 10.16 -14.24 25.33
CA VAL A 62 10.42 -15.63 25.71
C VAL A 62 9.16 -16.29 26.26
N SER A 63 8.35 -15.58 27.05
CA SER A 63 7.10 -16.11 27.61
C SER A 63 6.09 -16.49 26.52
N LEU A 64 5.98 -15.67 25.47
CA LEU A 64 5.13 -15.96 24.31
C LEU A 64 5.66 -17.16 23.52
N THR A 65 6.97 -17.19 23.27
CA THR A 65 7.65 -18.29 22.57
C THR A 65 7.51 -19.61 23.34
N GLN A 66 7.59 -19.56 24.67
CA GLN A 66 7.37 -20.70 25.54
C GLN A 66 5.90 -21.12 25.55
N GLY A 67 4.95 -20.18 25.47
CA GLY A 67 3.53 -20.45 25.27
C GLY A 67 3.27 -21.25 24.00
N PHE A 68 3.85 -20.85 22.86
CA PHE A 68 3.77 -21.63 21.62
C PHE A 68 4.45 -23.00 21.73
N ALA A 69 5.63 -23.06 22.34
CA ALA A 69 6.34 -24.34 22.54
C ALA A 69 5.53 -25.31 23.43
N GLN A 70 4.78 -24.80 24.41
CA GLN A 70 3.87 -25.60 25.24
C GLN A 70 2.61 -26.02 24.48
N TYR A 71 2.03 -25.12 23.68
CA TYR A 71 0.84 -25.42 22.88
C TYR A 71 1.07 -26.57 21.89
N TYR A 72 2.22 -26.60 21.22
CA TYR A 72 2.55 -27.65 20.25
C TYR A 72 3.19 -28.91 20.88
N LYS A 73 3.37 -28.95 22.20
CA LYS A 73 4.07 -30.02 22.92
C LYS A 73 3.33 -31.36 22.81
N PRO A 74 3.94 -32.43 22.25
CA PRO A 74 3.41 -33.79 22.37
C PRO A 74 3.36 -34.28 23.83
N ASN A 75 2.37 -35.12 24.15
CA ASN A 75 2.14 -35.62 25.52
C ASN A 75 3.34 -36.36 26.15
N PHE A 76 4.18 -37.00 25.35
CA PHE A 76 5.36 -37.74 25.82
C PHE A 76 6.61 -36.88 26.05
N ILE A 77 6.56 -35.58 25.74
CA ILE A 77 7.68 -34.67 26.01
C ILE A 77 7.73 -34.37 27.52
N SER A 78 8.88 -34.64 28.13
CA SER A 78 9.11 -34.36 29.55
C SER A 78 9.60 -32.94 29.77
N HIS A 79 10.44 -32.42 28.89
CA HIS A 79 11.02 -31.08 29.00
C HIS A 79 10.90 -30.26 27.72
N VAL A 80 10.58 -28.99 27.89
CA VAL A 80 10.54 -27.98 26.82
C VAL A 80 11.55 -26.89 27.16
N ASN A 81 12.42 -26.57 26.21
CA ASN A 81 13.30 -25.41 26.25
C ASN A 81 12.89 -24.47 25.13
N ALA A 82 12.69 -23.19 25.43
CA ALA A 82 12.32 -22.19 24.45
C ALA A 82 13.11 -20.91 24.71
N GLN A 83 13.79 -20.40 23.69
CA GLN A 83 14.57 -19.16 23.75
C GLN A 83 14.24 -18.29 22.54
N SER A 84 14.25 -16.98 22.75
CA SER A 84 14.03 -15.99 21.70
C SER A 84 14.96 -14.80 21.91
N THR A 85 15.66 -14.38 20.86
CA THR A 85 16.55 -13.22 20.89
C THR A 85 16.24 -12.31 19.70
N PHE A 86 16.17 -11.00 19.95
CA PHE A 86 15.98 -10.00 18.91
C PHE A 86 17.25 -9.16 18.75
N LEU A 87 17.77 -9.12 17.53
CA LEU A 87 18.94 -8.32 17.16
C LEU A 87 18.44 -7.03 16.50
N SER A 88 18.34 -5.97 17.30
CA SER A 88 17.76 -4.67 16.88
C SER A 88 18.43 -4.09 15.63
N GLY A 89 19.77 -4.12 15.55
CA GLY A 89 20.51 -3.58 14.40
C GLY A 89 20.29 -4.31 13.08
N GLN A 90 19.80 -5.56 13.10
CA GLN A 90 19.56 -6.37 11.91
C GLN A 90 18.08 -6.75 11.72
N LYS A 91 17.17 -6.25 12.59
CA LYS A 91 15.74 -6.61 12.64
C LYS A 91 15.51 -8.12 12.55
N GLN A 92 16.39 -8.88 13.20
CA GLN A 92 16.46 -10.33 13.12
C GLN A 92 15.99 -10.96 14.43
N CYS A 93 15.07 -11.90 14.34
CA CYS A 93 14.59 -12.72 15.43
C CYS A 93 15.20 -14.12 15.31
N LYS A 94 15.86 -14.57 16.36
CA LYS A 94 16.37 -15.94 16.48
C LYS A 94 15.52 -16.68 17.51
N ILE A 95 14.85 -17.74 17.08
CA ILE A 95 14.03 -18.59 17.94
C ILE A 95 14.68 -19.97 18.02
N GLN A 96 14.73 -20.51 19.23
CA GLN A 96 15.24 -21.85 19.48
C GLN A 96 14.23 -22.59 20.35
N ILE A 97 13.77 -23.75 19.87
CA ILE A 97 12.84 -24.62 20.59
C ILE A 97 13.45 -26.01 20.68
N GLY A 98 13.53 -26.51 21.91
CA GLY A 98 14.02 -27.82 22.25
C GLY A 98 12.95 -28.66 22.93
N TYR A 99 12.76 -29.89 22.47
CA TYR A 99 11.96 -30.91 23.14
C TYR A 99 12.85 -32.07 23.55
N ALA A 100 12.68 -32.54 24.78
CA ALA A 100 13.34 -33.74 25.28
C ALA A 100 12.32 -34.74 25.81
N PHE A 101 12.58 -36.02 25.55
CA PHE A 101 11.72 -37.12 25.97
C PHE A 101 12.51 -38.40 26.26
N THR A 102 11.87 -39.31 26.96
CA THR A 102 12.35 -40.68 27.20
C THR A 102 11.52 -41.64 26.35
N PRO A 103 12.15 -42.59 25.62
CA PRO A 103 11.42 -43.58 24.83
C PRO A 103 10.48 -44.44 25.69
N LEU A 104 9.29 -44.75 25.18
CA LEU A 104 8.29 -45.55 25.90
C LEU A 104 8.75 -47.00 26.16
N LEU A 105 9.49 -47.58 25.21
CA LEU A 105 9.96 -48.97 25.26
C LEU A 105 11.48 -49.03 25.45
N LYS A 106 12.03 -48.19 26.34
CA LYS A 106 13.49 -48.10 26.56
C LYS A 106 14.12 -49.45 26.91
N ASP A 107 13.40 -50.32 27.62
CA ASP A 107 13.90 -51.62 28.10
C ASP A 107 13.97 -52.68 26.99
N LEU A 108 13.28 -52.44 25.86
CA LEU A 108 13.39 -53.27 24.64
C LEU A 108 14.51 -52.81 23.71
N LEU A 109 15.17 -51.69 24.01
CA LEU A 109 16.36 -51.26 23.29
C LEU A 109 17.58 -52.10 23.75
N PRO A 110 18.62 -52.23 22.90
CA PRO A 110 19.84 -52.94 23.27
C PRO A 110 20.40 -52.44 24.61
N ALA A 111 20.87 -53.36 25.46
CA ALA A 111 21.34 -53.07 26.83
C ALA A 111 22.41 -51.97 26.90
N SER A 112 23.20 -51.79 25.83
CA SER A 112 24.15 -50.68 25.67
C SER A 112 23.53 -49.28 25.67
N SER A 113 22.22 -49.18 25.40
CA SER A 113 21.49 -47.92 25.21
C SER A 113 20.53 -47.61 26.38
N GLN A 114 20.08 -48.61 27.14
CA GLN A 114 18.98 -48.51 28.12
C GLN A 114 19.13 -47.38 29.16
N ASN A 115 20.35 -47.14 29.65
CA ASN A 115 20.63 -46.10 30.67
C ASN A 115 21.06 -44.74 30.08
N LYS A 116 21.04 -44.56 28.76
CA LYS A 116 21.53 -43.34 28.09
C LYS A 116 20.55 -42.72 27.09
N VAL A 117 19.36 -43.30 26.85
CA VAL A 117 18.45 -42.75 25.83
C VAL A 117 17.58 -41.61 26.40
N HIS A 118 18.16 -40.43 26.45
CA HIS A 118 17.41 -39.18 26.41
C HIS A 118 17.43 -38.67 24.98
N ALA A 119 16.29 -38.70 24.29
CA ALA A 119 16.17 -38.14 22.96
C ALA A 119 15.84 -36.66 23.11
N SER A 120 16.69 -35.80 22.54
CA SER A 120 16.42 -34.37 22.43
C SER A 120 16.41 -33.95 20.97
N VAL A 121 15.53 -33.00 20.67
CA VAL A 121 15.44 -32.33 19.38
C VAL A 121 15.53 -30.85 19.67
N GLN A 122 16.39 -30.16 18.94
CA GLN A 122 16.54 -28.71 19.04
C GLN A 122 16.43 -28.10 17.65
N ILE A 123 15.39 -27.31 17.43
CA ILE A 123 15.13 -26.60 16.18
C ILE A 123 15.47 -25.14 16.37
N GLN A 124 16.26 -24.59 15.46
CA GLN A 124 16.59 -23.17 15.44
C GLN A 124 16.01 -22.53 14.16
N SER A 125 15.10 -21.58 14.33
CA SER A 125 14.63 -20.73 13.24
C SER A 125 15.19 -19.31 13.38
N THR A 126 15.36 -18.68 12.24
CA THR A 126 15.74 -17.28 12.15
C THR A 126 14.76 -16.59 11.22
N SER A 127 14.07 -15.59 11.73
CA SER A 127 13.21 -14.72 10.93
C SER A 127 13.83 -13.34 10.81
N THR A 128 13.74 -12.75 9.62
CA THR A 128 14.12 -11.36 9.36
C THR A 128 12.93 -10.64 8.78
N LEU A 129 12.48 -9.58 9.44
CA LEU A 129 11.52 -8.67 8.85
C LEU A 129 12.29 -7.64 8.01
N THR A 130 12.38 -7.90 6.72
CA THR A 130 12.85 -6.92 5.75
C THR A 130 11.69 -6.03 5.35
N VAL A 131 11.47 -4.95 6.10
CA VAL A 131 10.67 -3.83 5.58
C VAL A 131 11.51 -3.19 4.49
N HIS A 132 11.37 -3.66 3.26
CA HIS A 132 11.76 -2.87 2.11
C HIS A 132 10.74 -1.73 2.04
N SER A 133 11.13 -0.51 2.40
CA SER A 133 10.40 0.67 1.94
C SER A 133 10.62 0.82 0.42
N GLU A 134 10.27 -0.19 -0.37
CA GLU A 134 10.02 0.00 -1.80
C GLU A 134 8.73 0.79 -1.88
N ILE A 135 8.92 2.09 -2.05
CA ILE A 135 7.84 3.03 -2.26
C ILE A 135 7.26 2.66 -3.60
N LYS A 136 5.99 2.25 -3.60
CA LYS A 136 5.32 1.98 -4.87
C LYS A 136 5.32 3.25 -5.71
N PRO A 137 5.47 3.14 -7.05
CA PRO A 137 5.31 4.30 -7.91
C PRO A 137 3.98 4.99 -7.64
N MET A 138 4.02 6.31 -7.50
CA MET A 138 2.84 7.09 -7.14
C MET A 138 2.80 8.37 -7.96
N ASP A 139 1.66 8.58 -8.64
CA ASP A 139 1.34 9.84 -9.29
C ASP A 139 0.30 10.58 -8.46
N LEU A 140 0.64 11.80 -8.06
CA LEU A 140 -0.23 12.66 -7.29
C LEU A 140 -0.60 13.92 -8.07
N SER A 141 -1.89 14.24 -8.09
CA SER A 141 -2.40 15.52 -8.57
C SER A 141 -2.97 16.34 -7.44
N LEU A 142 -2.31 17.46 -7.11
CA LEU A 142 -2.78 18.44 -6.15
C LEU A 142 -3.57 19.52 -6.89
N VAL A 143 -4.88 19.48 -6.78
CA VAL A 143 -5.81 20.45 -7.36
C VAL A 143 -6.10 21.51 -6.30
N LEU A 144 -5.60 22.73 -6.50
CA LEU A 144 -5.53 23.74 -5.45
C LEU A 144 -6.39 24.95 -5.79
N ASP A 145 -7.37 25.23 -4.93
CA ASP A 145 -8.17 26.45 -5.01
C ASP A 145 -7.30 27.68 -4.71
N ILE A 146 -7.26 28.59 -5.67
CA ILE A 146 -6.57 29.88 -5.58
C ILE A 146 -7.53 31.05 -5.88
N SER A 147 -8.82 30.84 -5.65
CA SER A 147 -9.84 31.88 -5.74
C SER A 147 -9.64 32.98 -4.68
N GLY A 148 -10.38 34.09 -4.82
CA GLY A 148 -10.31 35.20 -3.88
C GLY A 148 -10.72 34.84 -2.43
N SER A 149 -11.61 33.85 -2.24
CA SER A 149 -12.05 33.42 -0.89
C SER A 149 -10.91 32.83 -0.06
N MET A 150 -9.89 32.28 -0.73
CA MET A 150 -8.68 31.75 -0.13
C MET A 150 -7.76 32.82 0.47
N SER A 151 -8.16 34.10 0.42
CA SER A 151 -7.49 35.18 1.14
C SER A 151 -7.39 34.85 2.64
N GLY A 152 -6.17 34.92 3.18
CA GLY A 152 -5.85 34.50 4.56
C GLY A 152 -5.67 33.00 4.76
N ARG A 153 -6.04 32.15 3.78
CA ARG A 153 -5.92 30.67 3.86
C ARG A 153 -4.81 30.12 2.97
N ILE A 154 -4.46 30.82 1.89
CA ILE A 154 -3.41 30.40 0.96
C ILE A 154 -2.04 30.21 1.63
N GLY A 155 -1.69 31.06 2.61
CA GLY A 155 -0.43 30.91 3.36
C GLY A 155 -0.38 29.63 4.19
N LEU A 156 -1.50 29.26 4.81
CA LEU A 156 -1.66 28.01 5.53
C LEU A 156 -1.54 26.82 4.56
N LEU A 157 -2.25 26.85 3.43
CA LEU A 157 -2.21 25.81 2.40
C LEU A 157 -0.77 25.54 1.92
N LYS A 158 -0.04 26.60 1.55
CA LYS A 158 1.36 26.50 1.10
C LYS A 158 2.24 25.83 2.14
N ARG A 159 2.11 26.26 3.41
CA ARG A 159 2.88 25.71 4.53
C ARG A 159 2.62 24.21 4.69
N ILE A 160 1.37 23.78 4.66
CA ILE A 160 0.99 22.38 4.84
C ILE A 160 1.53 21.51 3.70
N ILE A 161 1.34 21.94 2.45
CA ILE A 161 1.85 21.20 1.29
C ILE A 161 3.38 21.10 1.35
N ASN A 162 4.08 22.19 1.68
CA ASN A 162 5.53 22.18 1.81
C ASN A 162 6.01 21.27 2.93
N GLN A 163 5.34 21.26 4.08
CA GLN A 163 5.66 20.36 5.20
C GLN A 163 5.45 18.89 4.80
N ALA A 164 4.36 18.59 4.12
CA ALA A 164 4.09 17.23 3.67
C ALA A 164 5.11 16.75 2.63
N ILE A 165 5.48 17.58 1.65
CA ILE A 165 6.53 17.27 0.69
C ILE A 165 7.88 17.10 1.38
N GLN A 166 8.22 17.94 2.36
CA GLN A 166 9.46 17.80 3.15
C GLN A 166 9.49 16.49 3.94
N ASN A 167 8.37 16.08 4.52
CA ASN A 167 8.29 14.80 5.24
C ASN A 167 8.52 13.63 4.28
N ILE A 168 7.97 13.70 3.06
CA ILE A 168 8.22 12.71 2.00
C ILE A 168 9.70 12.71 1.59
N GLU A 169 10.33 13.89 1.42
CA GLU A 169 11.77 14.02 1.14
C GLU A 169 12.62 13.35 2.24
N GLN A 170 12.29 13.59 3.51
CA GLN A 170 13.04 13.06 4.66
C GLN A 170 12.90 11.54 4.83
N GLN A 171 11.71 11.00 4.54
CA GLN A 171 11.48 9.55 4.60
C GLN A 171 12.17 8.81 3.43
N ASN A 172 12.51 9.53 2.36
CA ASN A 172 13.02 8.97 1.12
C ASN A 172 14.52 9.28 0.92
N THR A 173 15.38 8.62 1.70
CA THR A 173 16.85 8.82 1.72
C THR A 173 17.59 8.42 0.43
N LYS A 174 16.91 7.93 -0.60
CA LYS A 174 17.48 7.61 -1.92
C LYS A 174 16.67 8.29 -3.03
N ASN A 175 17.02 9.53 -3.38
CA ASN A 175 16.56 10.31 -4.56
C ASN A 175 15.49 9.62 -5.41
N ASN A 176 14.25 9.63 -4.92
CA ASN A 176 13.24 8.70 -5.39
C ASN A 176 12.54 9.21 -6.65
N THR A 177 12.82 8.58 -7.80
CA THR A 177 12.15 8.88 -9.07
C THR A 177 10.70 8.36 -9.12
N GLN A 178 10.27 7.59 -8.13
CA GLN A 178 9.01 6.84 -8.15
C GLN A 178 7.77 7.66 -7.73
N ILE A 179 7.93 8.81 -7.06
CA ILE A 179 6.81 9.70 -6.72
C ILE A 179 6.83 10.92 -7.63
N ARG A 180 5.71 11.21 -8.29
CA ARG A 180 5.55 12.36 -9.17
C ARG A 180 4.38 13.21 -8.71
N PHE A 181 4.60 14.53 -8.65
CA PHE A 181 3.59 15.50 -8.27
C PHE A 181 3.24 16.37 -9.46
N SER A 182 1.95 16.62 -9.64
CA SER A 182 1.43 17.70 -10.46
C SER A 182 0.67 18.67 -9.57
N ILE A 183 0.74 19.95 -9.92
CA ILE A 183 0.00 21.00 -9.23
C ILE A 183 -0.95 21.63 -10.25
N VAL A 184 -2.23 21.67 -9.92
CA VAL A 184 -3.28 22.27 -10.76
C VAL A 184 -3.96 23.37 -9.97
N PRO A 185 -3.42 24.59 -10.00
CA PRO A 185 -4.09 25.75 -9.42
C PRO A 185 -5.34 26.07 -10.24
N PHE A 186 -6.46 26.33 -9.57
CA PHE A 186 -7.69 26.75 -10.23
C PHE A 186 -8.31 27.97 -9.55
N SER A 187 -8.90 28.83 -10.37
CA SER A 187 -9.88 29.83 -9.95
C SER A 187 -11.09 29.72 -10.86
N SER A 188 -11.38 30.72 -11.69
CA SER A 188 -12.43 30.66 -12.73
C SER A 188 -12.05 29.72 -13.89
N GLY A 189 -10.77 29.32 -13.96
CA GLY A 189 -10.21 28.36 -14.91
C GLY A 189 -8.81 27.93 -14.50
N VAL A 190 -8.13 27.19 -15.38
CA VAL A 190 -6.75 26.72 -15.19
C VAL A 190 -5.83 27.41 -16.19
N SER A 191 -4.71 27.94 -15.69
CA SER A 191 -3.71 28.61 -16.52
C SER A 191 -2.63 27.65 -17.01
N ILE A 192 -2.37 27.65 -18.31
CA ILE A 192 -1.38 26.79 -18.95
C ILE A 192 -0.44 27.64 -19.79
N SER A 193 0.86 27.37 -19.68
CA SER A 193 1.89 27.95 -20.54
C SER A 193 2.84 26.87 -21.05
N ASN A 194 3.46 27.11 -22.20
CA ASN A 194 4.49 26.25 -22.80
C ASN A 194 4.09 24.77 -22.92
N ALA A 195 2.80 24.49 -23.12
CA ALA A 195 2.31 23.15 -23.34
C ALA A 195 2.64 22.70 -24.78
N PRO A 196 3.35 21.56 -24.99
CA PRO A 196 3.72 21.09 -26.33
C PRO A 196 2.52 20.87 -27.26
N TRP A 197 1.39 20.46 -26.68
CA TRP A 197 0.13 20.22 -27.39
C TRP A 197 -0.69 21.49 -27.65
N LEU A 198 -0.30 22.65 -27.10
CA LEU A 198 -0.98 23.94 -27.29
C LEU A 198 0.02 24.99 -27.78
N ALA A 199 0.27 25.01 -29.09
CA ALA A 199 1.25 25.91 -29.72
C ALA A 199 1.06 27.40 -29.34
N LYS A 200 -0.20 27.84 -29.16
CA LYS A 200 -0.56 29.21 -28.77
C LYS A 200 -0.06 29.61 -27.36
N SER A 201 0.32 28.63 -26.52
CA SER A 201 0.82 28.84 -25.16
C SER A 201 2.33 29.05 -25.08
N LYS A 202 3.06 29.02 -26.21
CA LYS A 202 4.51 29.21 -26.22
C LYS A 202 4.86 30.63 -25.77
N GLY A 203 5.63 30.75 -24.68
CA GLY A 203 6.04 32.02 -24.10
C GLY A 203 4.91 32.80 -23.41
N LYS A 204 3.73 32.21 -23.23
CA LYS A 204 2.54 32.92 -22.77
C LYS A 204 1.56 32.03 -22.00
N ALA A 205 1.02 32.57 -20.91
CA ALA A 205 -0.05 31.93 -20.15
C ALA A 205 -1.41 32.12 -20.83
N LEU A 206 -2.17 31.04 -20.94
CA LEU A 206 -3.54 31.03 -21.46
C LEU A 206 -4.48 30.42 -20.41
N CYS A 207 -5.71 30.93 -20.35
CA CYS A 207 -6.81 30.27 -19.66
C CYS A 207 -7.34 29.16 -20.55
N VAL A 208 -7.27 27.92 -20.09
CA VAL A 208 -7.65 26.75 -20.89
C VAL A 208 -8.84 26.05 -20.25
N ASP A 209 -9.91 25.94 -21.03
CA ASP A 209 -11.14 25.29 -20.61
C ASP A 209 -10.98 23.77 -20.61
N ALA A 210 -11.46 23.14 -19.55
CA ALA A 210 -11.48 21.70 -19.39
C ALA A 210 -12.67 21.04 -20.11
N MET A 211 -13.71 21.82 -20.44
CA MET A 211 -15.00 21.33 -20.93
C MET A 211 -15.02 21.11 -22.45
N SER A 212 -15.89 20.20 -22.89
CA SER A 212 -16.12 19.90 -24.30
C SER A 212 -17.33 20.66 -24.86
N TYR A 213 -17.18 21.12 -26.11
CA TYR A 213 -18.17 21.96 -26.80
C TYR A 213 -18.52 21.44 -28.20
N PRO A 214 -19.12 20.23 -28.33
CA PRO A 214 -19.59 19.76 -29.63
C PRO A 214 -20.56 20.77 -30.25
N GLY A 215 -20.31 21.19 -31.48
CA GLY A 215 -21.12 22.22 -32.14
C GLY A 215 -21.15 23.56 -31.40
N ASN A 216 -20.10 23.89 -30.65
CA ASN A 216 -19.98 25.07 -29.78
C ASN A 216 -20.88 25.11 -28.54
N VAL A 217 -21.61 24.04 -28.23
CA VAL A 217 -22.51 23.93 -27.08
C VAL A 217 -21.87 23.12 -25.97
N LEU A 218 -21.88 23.64 -24.74
CA LEU A 218 -21.34 22.95 -23.56
C LEU A 218 -22.04 21.59 -23.37
N ASN A 219 -21.27 20.51 -23.29
CA ASN A 219 -21.82 19.16 -23.09
C ASN A 219 -21.02 18.39 -22.04
N THR A 220 -21.64 18.13 -20.89
CA THR A 220 -20.97 17.44 -19.76
C THR A 220 -20.74 15.96 -20.01
N ALA A 221 -21.63 15.28 -20.72
CA ALA A 221 -21.44 13.87 -21.07
C ALA A 221 -20.26 13.71 -22.04
N GLN A 222 -20.14 14.61 -23.01
CA GLN A 222 -18.98 14.64 -23.90
C GLN A 222 -17.69 15.00 -23.14
N THR A 223 -17.72 15.94 -22.20
CA THR A 223 -16.56 16.25 -21.34
C THR A 223 -16.07 15.00 -20.60
N VAL A 224 -16.99 14.20 -20.04
CA VAL A 224 -16.65 12.93 -19.36
C VAL A 224 -16.10 11.91 -20.37
N ALA A 225 -16.69 11.83 -21.56
CA ALA A 225 -16.22 10.97 -22.64
C ALA A 225 -14.78 11.29 -23.08
N ASP A 226 -14.46 12.58 -23.12
CA ASP A 226 -13.19 13.12 -23.62
C ASP A 226 -12.08 13.19 -22.57
N ILE A 227 -12.34 12.79 -21.32
CA ILE A 227 -11.44 13.05 -20.20
C ILE A 227 -10.02 12.49 -20.41
N ASP A 228 -9.90 11.30 -21.00
CA ASP A 228 -8.64 10.64 -21.36
C ASP A 228 -8.27 10.78 -22.84
N THR A 229 -9.08 11.48 -23.63
CA THR A 229 -8.82 11.66 -25.05
C THR A 229 -7.60 12.56 -25.27
N HIS A 230 -6.69 12.11 -26.14
CA HIS A 230 -5.50 12.88 -26.46
C HIS A 230 -5.88 14.29 -27.01
N PRO A 231 -5.23 15.38 -26.53
CA PRO A 231 -5.64 16.75 -26.86
C PRO A 231 -5.66 17.08 -28.35
N SER A 232 -4.85 16.40 -29.17
CA SER A 232 -4.86 16.59 -30.64
C SER A 232 -6.18 16.20 -31.32
N LYS A 233 -7.05 15.44 -30.63
CA LYS A 233 -8.38 15.06 -31.12
C LYS A 233 -9.49 15.94 -30.57
N LEU A 234 -9.16 16.90 -29.69
CA LEU A 234 -10.12 17.73 -28.98
C LEU A 234 -10.07 19.17 -29.50
N ASN A 235 -11.22 19.82 -29.52
CA ASN A 235 -11.30 21.26 -29.73
C ASN A 235 -11.19 21.99 -28.39
N ILE A 236 -9.96 22.16 -27.91
CA ILE A 236 -9.68 22.80 -26.62
C ILE A 236 -9.79 24.32 -26.76
N ARG A 237 -10.71 24.92 -26.01
CA ARG A 237 -10.85 26.38 -25.94
C ARG A 237 -9.76 26.96 -25.03
N ALA A 238 -8.97 27.87 -25.58
CA ALA A 238 -7.95 28.61 -24.84
C ALA A 238 -8.03 30.10 -25.20
N LYS A 239 -7.98 30.96 -24.19
CA LYS A 239 -8.02 32.41 -24.37
C LYS A 239 -6.93 33.11 -23.56
N GLU A 240 -6.54 34.29 -24.01
CA GLU A 240 -5.70 35.17 -23.19
C GLU A 240 -6.51 35.64 -21.97
N PRO A 241 -5.87 35.80 -20.80
CA PRO A 241 -6.55 36.41 -19.67
C PRO A 241 -6.96 37.84 -20.01
N LEU A 242 -8.25 38.16 -19.89
CA LEU A 242 -8.71 39.54 -19.93
C LEU A 242 -8.69 40.11 -18.51
N SER A 243 -7.91 41.16 -18.29
CA SER A 243 -7.70 41.79 -16.97
C SER A 243 -8.98 42.27 -16.26
N LEU A 244 -10.08 42.42 -17.01
CA LEU A 244 -11.36 42.93 -16.50
C LEU A 244 -12.35 41.82 -16.07
N ILE A 245 -12.08 40.53 -16.38
CA ILE A 245 -13.08 39.44 -16.26
C ILE A 245 -12.63 38.30 -15.35
N ASN A 246 -11.43 38.37 -14.75
CA ASN A 246 -10.90 37.34 -13.84
C ASN A 246 -10.96 35.91 -14.43
N ASP A 247 -10.63 35.72 -15.71
CA ASP A 247 -10.83 34.45 -16.42
C ASP A 247 -10.02 33.26 -15.87
N CYS A 248 -8.78 33.51 -15.44
CA CYS A 248 -7.92 32.55 -14.73
C CYS A 248 -6.71 33.30 -14.14
N ASN A 249 -6.01 32.69 -13.17
CA ASN A 249 -4.80 33.27 -12.61
C ASN A 249 -3.53 32.91 -13.40
N VAL A 250 -3.07 33.81 -14.27
CA VAL A 250 -1.87 33.58 -15.09
C VAL A 250 -0.53 33.59 -14.36
N TYR A 251 -0.51 33.96 -13.09
CA TYR A 251 0.68 33.85 -12.24
C TYR A 251 0.82 32.47 -11.61
N SER A 252 -0.27 31.69 -11.55
CA SER A 252 -0.32 30.36 -10.93
C SER A 252 -0.63 29.31 -12.00
N LEU A 253 0.42 28.82 -12.65
CA LEU A 253 0.33 27.93 -13.81
C LEU A 253 0.12 26.47 -13.40
N LEU A 254 -0.47 25.65 -14.26
CA LEU A 254 -0.43 24.19 -14.11
C LEU A 254 1.03 23.70 -14.18
N LEU A 255 1.43 22.93 -13.18
CA LEU A 255 2.71 22.20 -13.15
C LEU A 255 2.44 20.73 -13.52
N PRO A 256 2.91 20.25 -14.70
CA PRO A 256 2.80 18.85 -15.07
C PRO A 256 3.55 17.93 -14.10
N LEU A 257 3.22 16.63 -14.13
CA LEU A 257 3.86 15.63 -13.27
C LEU A 257 5.39 15.73 -13.32
N THR A 258 6.00 15.83 -12.14
CA THR A 258 7.44 15.86 -11.96
C THR A 258 7.84 15.21 -10.65
N ASN A 259 9.00 14.55 -10.62
CA ASN A 259 9.63 14.03 -9.41
C ASN A 259 10.61 15.06 -8.78
N ASN A 260 10.72 16.27 -9.35
CA ASN A 260 11.57 17.32 -8.78
C ASN A 260 10.82 18.04 -7.65
N LEU A 261 10.96 17.53 -6.43
CA LEU A 261 10.27 18.04 -5.25
C LEU A 261 10.63 19.50 -4.92
N SER A 262 11.86 19.94 -5.20
CA SER A 262 12.24 21.35 -5.09
C SER A 262 11.47 22.24 -6.06
N LYS A 263 11.24 21.79 -7.29
CA LYS A 263 10.41 22.51 -8.28
C LYS A 263 8.96 22.59 -7.82
N VAL A 264 8.42 21.50 -7.26
CA VAL A 264 7.05 21.45 -6.72
C VAL A 264 6.90 22.47 -5.59
N ARG A 265 7.80 22.46 -4.60
CA ARG A 265 7.78 23.40 -3.47
C ARG A 265 7.87 24.86 -3.91
N LYS A 266 8.84 25.19 -4.78
CA LYS A 266 8.97 26.55 -5.35
C LYS A 266 7.70 26.99 -6.08
N HIS A 267 7.06 26.07 -6.80
CA HIS A 267 5.83 26.35 -7.51
C HIS A 267 4.66 26.62 -6.55
N VAL A 268 4.51 25.80 -5.49
CA VAL A 268 3.55 26.03 -4.40
C VAL A 268 3.78 27.39 -3.74
N ASP A 269 5.04 27.76 -3.48
CA ASP A 269 5.39 29.06 -2.89
C ASP A 269 5.00 30.24 -3.79
N SER A 270 5.03 30.06 -5.12
CA SER A 270 4.63 31.10 -6.07
C SER A 270 3.13 31.28 -6.25
N LEU A 271 2.28 30.39 -5.70
CA LEU A 271 0.83 30.48 -5.89
C LEU A 271 0.29 31.82 -5.37
N SER A 272 -0.57 32.43 -6.14
CA SER A 272 -1.25 33.68 -5.79
C SER A 272 -2.76 33.49 -5.90
N ILE A 273 -3.51 34.27 -5.15
CA ILE A 273 -4.97 34.25 -5.23
C ILE A 273 -5.43 35.21 -6.33
N LEU A 274 -6.37 34.77 -7.17
CA LEU A 274 -7.06 35.64 -8.13
C LEU A 274 -8.32 34.98 -8.67
N GLY A 275 -9.40 35.75 -8.72
CA GLY A 275 -10.60 35.39 -9.46
C GLY A 275 -11.61 34.58 -8.67
N SER A 276 -12.52 33.97 -9.41
CA SER A 276 -13.70 33.30 -8.89
C SER A 276 -13.43 31.79 -8.68
N THR A 277 -14.43 30.97 -8.41
CA THR A 277 -14.24 29.55 -8.04
C THR A 277 -14.94 28.64 -9.05
N ALA A 278 -14.16 27.83 -9.77
CA ALA A 278 -14.63 26.83 -10.72
C ALA A 278 -13.87 25.51 -10.53
N SER A 279 -14.11 24.84 -9.40
CA SER A 279 -13.43 23.58 -9.03
C SER A 279 -13.53 22.48 -10.07
N TYR A 280 -14.63 22.41 -10.83
CA TYR A 280 -14.78 21.43 -11.90
C TYR A 280 -13.69 21.57 -12.98
N GLN A 281 -13.22 22.79 -13.26
CA GLN A 281 -12.11 23.04 -14.18
C GLN A 281 -10.82 22.43 -13.63
N GLY A 282 -10.49 22.76 -12.38
CA GLY A 282 -9.31 22.23 -11.68
C GLY A 282 -9.35 20.71 -11.55
N PHE A 283 -10.52 20.15 -11.23
CA PHE A 283 -10.71 18.71 -11.06
C PHE A 283 -10.45 17.95 -12.34
N ILE A 284 -11.06 18.35 -13.47
CA ILE A 284 -10.84 17.69 -14.77
C ILE A 284 -9.38 17.82 -15.18
N TRP A 285 -8.76 19.00 -15.06
CA TRP A 285 -7.34 19.16 -15.38
C TRP A 285 -6.43 18.33 -14.46
N GLY A 286 -6.76 18.22 -13.18
CA GLY A 286 -6.09 17.34 -12.22
C GLY A 286 -6.10 15.88 -12.69
N VAL A 287 -7.28 15.36 -13.05
CA VAL A 287 -7.39 14.00 -13.60
C VAL A 287 -6.55 13.87 -14.86
N ARG A 288 -6.63 14.83 -15.80
CA ARG A 288 -5.85 14.83 -17.03
C ARG A 288 -4.34 14.74 -16.77
N THR A 289 -3.82 15.36 -15.71
CA THR A 289 -2.38 15.22 -15.40
C THR A 289 -1.95 13.78 -15.09
N LEU A 290 -2.87 12.93 -14.61
CA LEU A 290 -2.62 11.54 -14.25
C LEU A 290 -2.80 10.57 -15.43
N LEU A 291 -3.46 10.98 -16.51
CA LEU A 291 -3.84 10.07 -17.59
C LEU A 291 -2.74 9.92 -18.66
N PRO A 292 -2.42 8.70 -19.13
CA PRO A 292 -1.31 8.46 -20.05
C PRO A 292 -1.34 9.27 -21.36
N ASN A 293 -2.51 9.46 -21.97
CA ASN A 293 -2.65 10.23 -23.21
C ASN A 293 -2.29 11.71 -23.02
N TRP A 294 -2.62 12.27 -21.87
CA TRP A 294 -2.26 13.65 -21.50
C TRP A 294 -0.81 13.75 -21.07
N GLN A 295 -0.28 12.79 -20.31
CA GLN A 295 1.14 12.71 -19.98
C GLN A 295 2.01 12.72 -21.24
N LYS A 296 1.67 11.89 -22.24
CA LYS A 296 2.34 11.87 -23.56
C LYS A 296 2.27 13.22 -24.26
N ALA A 297 1.12 13.90 -24.24
CA ALA A 297 0.97 15.22 -24.83
C ALA A 297 1.89 16.27 -24.17
N TRP A 298 2.17 16.12 -22.87
CA TRP A 298 3.14 16.92 -22.13
C TRP A 298 4.60 16.46 -22.30
N ASN A 299 4.87 15.54 -23.22
CA ASN A 299 6.17 14.88 -23.43
C ASN A 299 6.69 14.14 -22.17
N LEU A 300 5.78 13.65 -21.33
CA LEU A 300 6.09 12.80 -20.18
C LEU A 300 5.93 11.33 -20.54
N GLN A 301 6.80 10.50 -19.99
CA GLN A 301 6.67 9.03 -20.11
C GLN A 301 5.71 8.53 -19.03
N PRO A 302 4.61 7.85 -19.39
CA PRO A 302 3.73 7.24 -18.40
C PRO A 302 4.42 6.14 -17.61
N GLU A 303 4.11 6.05 -16.32
CA GLU A 303 4.52 4.92 -15.49
C GLU A 303 3.70 3.70 -15.90
N THR A 304 4.37 2.58 -16.13
CA THR A 304 3.75 1.34 -16.65
C THR A 304 3.68 0.24 -15.60
N SER A 305 4.25 0.48 -14.42
CA SER A 305 4.14 -0.41 -13.28
C SER A 305 2.69 -0.73 -12.94
N SER A 306 2.38 -2.02 -12.81
CA SER A 306 1.09 -2.51 -12.31
C SER A 306 0.86 -2.16 -10.83
N LEU A 307 1.89 -1.68 -10.13
CA LEU A 307 1.83 -1.21 -8.75
C LEU A 307 1.63 0.30 -8.64
N LEU A 308 1.49 1.02 -9.76
CA LEU A 308 1.26 2.46 -9.76
C LEU A 308 -0.02 2.80 -8.99
N SER A 309 0.13 3.63 -7.95
CA SER A 309 -1.01 4.27 -7.29
C SER A 309 -1.20 5.66 -7.86
N GLN A 310 -2.43 6.01 -8.24
CA GLN A 310 -2.75 7.34 -8.73
C GLN A 310 -3.76 8.00 -7.80
N ARG A 311 -3.47 9.23 -7.37
CA ARG A 311 -4.32 9.95 -6.42
C ARG A 311 -4.53 11.39 -6.85
N LEU A 312 -5.75 11.87 -6.70
CA LEU A 312 -6.12 13.26 -6.90
C LEU A 312 -6.60 13.82 -5.57
N ILE A 313 -6.00 14.93 -5.13
CA ILE A 313 -6.40 15.66 -3.94
C ILE A 313 -6.88 17.03 -4.37
N LEU A 314 -8.17 17.31 -4.19
CA LEU A 314 -8.74 18.63 -4.41
C LEU A 314 -8.89 19.37 -3.09
N PHE A 315 -8.28 20.54 -3.00
CA PHE A 315 -8.41 21.45 -1.89
C PHE A 315 -9.30 22.64 -2.26
N THR A 316 -10.27 22.99 -1.42
CA THR A 316 -11.09 24.20 -1.59
C THR A 316 -11.67 24.71 -0.27
N ASP A 317 -11.96 26.00 -0.22
CA ASP A 317 -12.66 26.64 0.90
C ASP A 317 -14.06 27.18 0.55
N GLY A 318 -14.51 26.94 -0.68
CA GLY A 318 -15.69 27.59 -1.23
C GLY A 318 -16.56 26.71 -2.13
N GLU A 319 -17.64 27.34 -2.59
CA GLU A 319 -18.52 26.80 -3.63
C GLU A 319 -18.12 27.32 -5.00
N ASP A 320 -18.43 26.56 -6.04
CA ASP A 320 -18.29 27.05 -7.41
C ASP A 320 -19.31 28.17 -7.68
N ASP A 321 -18.94 29.19 -8.44
CA ASP A 321 -19.90 30.22 -8.85
C ASP A 321 -21.01 29.62 -9.72
N SER A 322 -20.65 28.65 -10.56
CA SER A 322 -21.60 27.80 -11.27
C SER A 322 -21.90 26.53 -10.45
N ARG A 323 -22.73 26.70 -9.42
CA ARG A 323 -23.01 25.68 -8.38
C ARG A 323 -23.48 24.32 -8.91
N ASP A 324 -24.13 24.31 -10.08
CA ASP A 324 -24.70 23.08 -10.65
C ASP A 324 -23.77 22.39 -11.66
N GLN A 325 -22.67 23.03 -12.07
CA GLN A 325 -21.83 22.51 -13.15
C GLN A 325 -21.10 21.24 -12.75
N PHE A 326 -20.57 21.21 -11.52
CA PHE A 326 -19.97 20.00 -10.94
C PHE A 326 -21.02 18.88 -10.80
N ASP A 327 -22.24 19.17 -10.33
CA ASP A 327 -23.33 18.19 -10.23
C ASP A 327 -23.74 17.59 -11.59
N LYS A 328 -23.72 18.40 -12.66
CA LYS A 328 -24.00 17.92 -14.02
C LYS A 328 -22.93 16.94 -14.49
N LEU A 329 -21.65 17.20 -14.18
CA LEU A 329 -20.54 16.30 -14.50
C LEU A 329 -20.63 14.99 -13.70
N VAL A 330 -20.90 15.08 -12.40
CA VAL A 330 -21.12 13.90 -11.53
C VAL A 330 -22.27 13.05 -12.08
N ARG A 331 -23.42 13.66 -12.41
CA ARG A 331 -24.55 12.96 -13.04
C ARG A 331 -24.24 12.37 -14.41
N SER A 332 -23.25 12.93 -15.11
CA SER A 332 -22.79 12.40 -16.41
C SER A 332 -21.79 11.25 -16.25
N GLY A 333 -21.52 10.77 -15.03
CA GLY A 333 -20.65 9.62 -14.77
C GLY A 333 -19.18 9.98 -14.51
N MET A 334 -18.84 11.25 -14.31
CA MET A 334 -17.44 11.70 -14.19
C MET A 334 -16.67 10.92 -13.11
N CYS A 335 -17.22 10.87 -11.89
CA CYS A 335 -16.49 10.33 -10.75
C CYS A 335 -16.46 8.80 -10.73
N GLN A 336 -17.51 8.13 -11.23
CA GLN A 336 -17.47 6.67 -11.42
C GLN A 336 -16.39 6.29 -12.43
N ARG A 337 -16.37 6.94 -13.60
CA ARG A 337 -15.34 6.70 -14.63
C ARG A 337 -13.92 6.89 -14.11
N ILE A 338 -13.68 7.93 -13.31
CA ILE A 338 -12.35 8.19 -12.74
C ILE A 338 -11.90 7.08 -11.77
N GLN A 339 -12.80 6.61 -10.91
CA GLN A 339 -12.48 5.61 -9.90
C GLN A 339 -12.44 4.18 -10.49
N ASP A 340 -13.33 3.86 -11.41
CA ASP A 340 -13.54 2.51 -11.92
C ASP A 340 -12.66 2.22 -13.15
N ASP A 341 -12.66 3.12 -14.15
CA ASP A 341 -11.94 2.89 -15.41
C ASP A 341 -10.45 3.24 -15.28
N PHE A 342 -10.11 4.25 -14.46
CA PHE A 342 -8.72 4.73 -14.30
C PHE A 342 -8.09 4.38 -12.95
N ASN A 343 -8.84 3.82 -12.01
CA ASN A 343 -8.33 3.44 -10.68
C ASN A 343 -7.61 4.61 -9.96
N ILE A 344 -8.18 5.82 -10.05
CA ILE A 344 -7.66 7.02 -9.38
C ILE A 344 -8.41 7.24 -8.08
N ASP A 345 -7.68 7.29 -6.96
CA ASP A 345 -8.27 7.62 -5.66
C ASP A 345 -8.53 9.13 -5.57
N ILE A 346 -9.75 9.52 -5.16
CA ILE A 346 -10.15 10.93 -5.09
C ILE A 346 -10.27 11.36 -3.63
N SER A 347 -9.55 12.41 -3.24
CA SER A 347 -9.69 13.03 -1.94
C SER A 347 -10.14 14.49 -2.07
N PHE A 348 -11.22 14.85 -1.38
CA PHE A 348 -11.66 16.23 -1.26
C PHE A 348 -11.30 16.75 0.13
N ILE A 349 -10.56 17.84 0.20
CA ILE A 349 -10.19 18.52 1.44
C ILE A 349 -10.87 19.89 1.45
N GLY A 350 -11.95 19.98 2.22
CA GLY A 350 -12.71 21.20 2.43
C GLY A 350 -12.26 21.94 3.68
N PHE A 351 -12.14 23.27 3.61
CA PHE A 351 -11.93 24.09 4.80
C PHE A 351 -13.12 25.03 5.02
N GLY A 352 -14.01 24.68 5.96
CA GLY A 352 -15.22 25.47 6.25
C GLY A 352 -16.28 25.44 5.14
N LEU A 353 -16.47 24.28 4.49
CA LEU A 353 -17.43 24.13 3.39
C LEU A 353 -18.89 24.10 3.87
N SER A 354 -19.80 24.51 2.98
CA SER A 354 -21.23 24.38 3.20
C SER A 354 -21.67 22.90 3.22
N PRO A 355 -22.78 22.55 3.90
CA PRO A 355 -23.34 21.20 3.85
C PRO A 355 -23.66 20.73 2.43
N ARG A 356 -24.14 21.64 1.56
CA ARG A 356 -24.43 21.35 0.15
C ARG A 356 -23.16 20.90 -0.59
N ARG A 357 -22.05 21.61 -0.39
CA ARG A 357 -20.78 21.31 -1.07
C ARG A 357 -20.18 19.99 -0.58
N LEU A 358 -20.27 19.71 0.72
CA LEU A 358 -19.87 18.42 1.27
C LEU A 358 -20.70 17.27 0.69
N ASP A 359 -22.01 17.45 0.57
CA ASP A 359 -22.90 16.47 -0.07
C ASP A 359 -22.56 16.25 -1.55
N GLN A 360 -22.26 17.31 -2.29
CA GLN A 360 -21.81 17.24 -3.68
C GLN A 360 -20.52 16.40 -3.83
N PHE A 361 -19.53 16.58 -2.95
CA PHE A 361 -18.32 15.75 -2.94
C PHE A 361 -18.60 14.32 -2.53
N LYS A 362 -19.44 14.09 -1.52
CA LYS A 362 -19.84 12.73 -1.11
C LYS A 362 -20.56 11.98 -2.23
N LYS A 363 -21.40 12.66 -3.01
CA LYS A 363 -22.07 12.09 -4.20
C LYS A 363 -21.07 11.71 -5.30
N CYS A 364 -20.01 12.50 -5.48
CA CYS A 364 -18.95 12.18 -6.42
C CYS A 364 -18.18 10.92 -6.00
N ILE A 365 -17.79 10.80 -4.74
CA ILE A 365 -17.13 9.58 -4.24
C ILE A 365 -18.08 8.39 -4.33
N GLY A 366 -19.31 8.52 -3.84
CA GLY A 366 -20.28 7.43 -3.75
C GLY A 366 -20.01 6.52 -2.55
N SER A 367 -21.00 5.68 -2.19
CA SER A 367 -20.95 4.88 -0.96
C SER A 367 -19.87 3.80 -0.92
N ASN A 368 -19.43 3.32 -2.09
CA ASN A 368 -18.37 2.32 -2.25
C ASN A 368 -17.15 2.88 -3.01
N GLY A 369 -17.04 4.21 -3.12
CA GLY A 369 -15.98 4.87 -3.86
C GLY A 369 -14.61 4.73 -3.23
N LYS A 370 -13.57 4.80 -4.07
CA LYS A 370 -12.17 4.93 -3.68
C LYS A 370 -11.85 6.40 -3.44
N GLY A 371 -12.23 6.88 -2.27
CA GLY A 371 -11.98 8.27 -1.94
C GLY A 371 -12.51 8.71 -0.59
N VAL A 372 -12.10 9.91 -0.18
CA VAL A 372 -12.45 10.47 1.12
C VAL A 372 -12.82 11.94 0.98
N VAL A 373 -13.86 12.35 1.72
CA VAL A 373 -14.25 13.76 1.86
C VAL A 373 -13.90 14.21 3.27
N TYR A 374 -12.94 15.11 3.37
CA TYR A 374 -12.47 15.72 4.60
C TYR A 374 -13.09 17.11 4.77
N ASP A 375 -13.56 17.40 5.99
CA ASP A 375 -14.16 18.68 6.37
C ASP A 375 -13.36 19.26 7.54
N ALA A 376 -12.33 20.03 7.21
CA ALA A 376 -11.44 20.64 8.20
C ALA A 376 -12.10 21.86 8.85
N LYS A 377 -12.03 21.91 10.19
CA LYS A 377 -12.54 23.01 11.01
C LYS A 377 -11.44 23.98 11.42
N ASN A 378 -10.20 23.51 11.48
CA ASN A 378 -9.04 24.31 11.87
C ASN A 378 -7.78 23.88 11.08
N GLY A 379 -6.67 24.59 11.29
CA GLY A 379 -5.41 24.28 10.60
C GLY A 379 -4.78 22.94 10.96
N SER A 380 -5.03 22.42 12.17
CA SER A 380 -4.53 21.11 12.59
C SER A 380 -5.26 19.97 11.90
N ASP A 381 -6.59 20.08 11.74
CA ASP A 381 -7.37 19.16 10.91
C ASP A 381 -6.82 19.13 9.48
N LEU A 382 -6.48 20.31 8.96
CA LEU A 382 -5.95 20.47 7.62
C LEU A 382 -4.61 19.76 7.43
N GLU A 383 -3.68 19.97 8.38
CA GLU A 383 -2.38 19.27 8.41
C GLU A 383 -2.56 17.75 8.46
N LYS A 384 -3.46 17.28 9.33
CA LYS A 384 -3.78 15.86 9.48
C LYS A 384 -4.35 15.26 8.19
N PHE A 385 -5.36 15.89 7.60
CA PHE A 385 -6.03 15.37 6.41
C PHE A 385 -5.14 15.36 5.18
N PHE A 386 -4.27 16.38 5.02
CA PHE A 386 -3.24 16.34 3.98
C PHE A 386 -2.26 15.20 4.21
N ALA A 387 -1.78 15.01 5.44
CA ALA A 387 -0.87 13.91 5.74
C ALA A 387 -1.50 12.55 5.45
N GLU A 388 -2.76 12.34 5.82
CA GLU A 388 -3.53 11.11 5.53
C GLU A 388 -3.70 10.87 4.03
N ALA A 389 -4.10 11.90 3.27
CA ALA A 389 -4.28 11.79 1.82
C ALA A 389 -2.95 11.50 1.08
N LEU A 390 -1.82 11.90 1.66
CA LEU A 390 -0.47 11.74 1.13
C LEU A 390 0.26 10.49 1.65
N LEU A 391 -0.37 9.64 2.47
CA LEU A 391 0.28 8.45 3.02
C LEU A 391 0.83 7.55 1.91
N LEU A 392 2.14 7.28 1.96
CA LEU A 392 2.81 6.42 0.99
C LEU A 392 2.45 4.95 1.20
N ASP A 393 2.16 4.24 0.11
CA ASP A 393 1.99 2.79 0.16
C ASP A 393 3.37 2.13 0.29
N THR A 394 3.59 1.40 1.38
CA THR A 394 4.83 0.64 1.63
C THR A 394 4.57 -0.86 1.58
N SER A 395 5.54 -1.64 1.08
CA SER A 395 5.46 -3.10 1.03
C SER A 395 6.41 -3.76 2.05
N ALA A 396 5.90 -4.41 3.09
CA ALA A 396 6.75 -5.19 4.00
C ALA A 396 6.94 -6.64 3.48
N HIS A 397 8.17 -7.16 3.52
CA HIS A 397 8.47 -8.54 3.16
C HIS A 397 9.07 -9.30 4.36
N LEU A 398 8.52 -10.47 4.68
CA LEU A 398 9.02 -11.34 5.75
C LEU A 398 9.84 -12.49 5.14
N SER A 399 11.07 -12.71 5.62
CA SER A 399 11.90 -13.85 5.22
C SER A 399 12.13 -14.78 6.41
N LEU A 400 11.87 -16.07 6.20
CA LEU A 400 12.03 -17.12 7.21
C LEU A 400 13.13 -18.08 6.75
N LYS A 401 14.12 -18.34 7.61
CA LYS A 401 15.17 -19.36 7.40
C LYS A 401 15.21 -20.31 8.59
N ASN A 402 14.97 -21.58 8.33
CA ASN A 402 15.06 -22.63 9.35
C ASN A 402 16.30 -23.50 9.12
N ASN A 403 17.09 -23.68 10.17
CA ASN A 403 18.12 -24.72 10.20
C ASN A 403 17.52 -25.90 10.96
N ARG A 404 17.26 -27.00 10.22
CA ARG A 404 16.73 -28.26 10.75
C ARG A 404 17.85 -29.17 11.19
#